data_AF-A0A2N3B7L3-F1
#
_entry.id   AF-A0A2N3B7L3-F1
#
_cell.length_a   1.000
_cell.length_b   1.000
_cell.length_c   1.000
_cell.angle_alpha   90.00
_cell.angle_beta   90.00
_cell.angle_gamma   90.00
#
_symmetry.space_group_name_H-M   'P 1'
#
loop_
_entity.id
_entity.type
_entity.pdbx_description
1 polymer ?
#
loop_
_entity_poly.entity_id
_entity_poly.type
_entity_poly.pdbx_seq_one_letter_code
_entity_poly.pdbx_strand_id
1 'polypeptide(L)'
;VKLGDLEIGALEVGERGAGTVSQIQMVFQNPFDTLNPSQTVGAQIMRVLGMFGVGDGQADRRARMLALLDTVKLPRAFAGNPRVVVADEPVSALDVSVQAAVTDLLMEIQRDSRTTMLFISHDLSIVRYLSDRVVVMYLGHIVEQGATEQVFQPPYHPYTEALLSAAPVADTSVVRQRIVLEGEIPSAMNPPPGCPFQTRCPRKGAVAGDRCETQLPPMRALAGGHRLRCHLSDAALAEMTPVVAAAR
;
A
#
# COMPACT_ATOMS: atom_id res chain seq x y z
N VAL A 1 -5.85 -13.36 -4.69
CA VAL A 1 -4.46 -12.89 -4.61
C VAL A 1 -3.56 -14.10 -4.69
N LYS A 2 -2.71 -14.18 -5.73
CA LYS A 2 -1.80 -15.31 -5.94
C LYS A 2 -0.35 -14.97 -5.58
N LEU A 3 0.38 -15.93 -5.03
CA LEU A 3 1.83 -15.88 -4.86
C LEU A 3 2.46 -17.05 -5.62
N GLY A 4 3.00 -16.77 -6.81
CA GLY A 4 3.29 -17.83 -7.78
C GLY A 4 1.98 -18.49 -8.23
N ASP A 5 1.90 -19.81 -8.12
CA ASP A 5 0.70 -20.58 -8.50
C ASP A 5 -0.33 -20.71 -7.36
N LEU A 6 0.03 -20.30 -6.14
CA LEU A 6 -0.80 -20.48 -4.95
C LEU A 6 -1.76 -19.30 -4.75
N GLU A 7 -3.07 -19.58 -4.65
CA GLU A 7 -4.08 -18.56 -4.32
C GLU A 7 -4.16 -18.32 -2.81
N ILE A 8 -3.28 -17.44 -2.31
CA ILE A 8 -3.15 -17.12 -0.89
C ILE A 8 -4.36 -16.36 -0.32
N GLY A 9 -5.14 -15.70 -1.17
CA GLY A 9 -6.32 -14.94 -0.73
C GLY A 9 -7.46 -15.80 -0.18
N ALA A 10 -7.48 -17.09 -0.52
CA ALA A 10 -8.47 -18.05 -0.06
C ALA A 10 -8.00 -18.91 1.14
N LEU A 11 -6.75 -18.73 1.58
CA LEU A 11 -6.15 -19.49 2.67
C LEU A 11 -6.17 -18.68 3.96
N GLU A 12 -6.68 -19.31 5.02
CA GLU A 12 -6.59 -18.78 6.39
C GLU A 12 -5.13 -18.57 6.80
N VAL A 13 -4.87 -17.60 7.68
CA VAL A 13 -3.50 -17.22 8.05
C VAL A 13 -2.72 -18.41 8.62
N GLY A 14 -3.36 -19.26 9.43
CA GLY A 14 -2.76 -20.44 10.03
C GLY A 14 -2.48 -21.60 9.06
N GLU A 15 -3.11 -21.60 7.88
CA GLU A 15 -2.95 -22.64 6.86
C GLU A 15 -1.80 -22.33 5.89
N ARG A 16 -1.16 -21.17 6.04
CA ARG A 16 -0.04 -20.74 5.20
C ARG A 16 1.25 -21.39 5.69
N GLY A 17 1.76 -22.36 4.94
CA GLY A 17 3.02 -23.03 5.25
C GLY A 17 4.22 -22.08 5.31
N ALA A 18 5.26 -22.48 6.06
CA ALA A 18 6.49 -21.69 6.25
C ALA A 18 7.17 -21.26 4.94
N GLY A 19 7.09 -22.08 3.90
CA GLY A 19 7.56 -21.73 2.56
C GLY A 19 6.87 -20.47 2.04
N THR A 20 5.53 -20.42 2.07
CA THR A 20 4.74 -19.26 1.65
C THR A 20 5.04 -18.02 2.49
N VAL A 21 5.09 -18.17 3.82
CA VAL A 21 5.35 -17.03 4.73
C VAL A 21 6.74 -16.45 4.50
N SER A 22 7.77 -17.28 4.30
CA SER A 22 9.14 -16.82 4.05
C SER A 22 9.33 -16.04 2.76
N GLN A 23 8.39 -16.15 1.81
CA GLN A 23 8.41 -15.40 0.55
C GLN A 23 7.86 -13.99 0.71
N ILE A 24 7.27 -13.65 1.86
CA ILE A 24 6.71 -12.35 2.20
C ILE A 24 7.53 -11.75 3.34
N GLN A 25 8.14 -10.60 3.10
CA GLN A 25 8.83 -9.83 4.12
C GLN A 25 7.99 -8.60 4.47
N MET A 26 7.88 -8.26 5.75
CA MET A 26 7.19 -7.05 6.20
C MET A 26 8.19 -6.02 6.74
N VAL A 27 7.94 -4.76 6.42
CA VAL A 27 8.58 -3.56 6.99
C VAL A 27 7.49 -2.80 7.74
N PHE A 28 7.65 -2.65 9.05
CA PHE A 28 6.68 -1.97 9.90
C PHE A 28 6.99 -0.47 10.02
N GLN A 29 5.97 0.32 10.38
CA GLN A 29 6.02 1.76 10.64
C GLN A 29 7.17 2.22 11.55
N ASN A 30 7.58 1.37 12.51
CA ASN A 30 8.72 1.63 13.41
C ASN A 30 9.88 0.66 13.09
N PRO A 31 10.72 0.96 12.09
CA PRO A 31 11.80 0.06 11.70
C PRO A 31 12.90 -0.05 12.78
N PHE A 32 12.98 0.91 13.71
CA PHE A 32 13.97 0.90 14.80
C PHE A 32 13.74 -0.20 15.84
N ASP A 33 12.53 -0.77 15.92
CA ASP A 33 12.20 -1.84 16.87
C ASP A 33 12.38 -3.25 16.26
N THR A 34 12.84 -3.36 15.01
CA THR A 34 12.93 -4.64 14.29
C THR A 34 14.19 -4.79 13.43
N LEU A 35 14.51 -6.04 13.08
CA LEU A 35 15.59 -6.45 12.18
C LEU A 35 15.57 -5.66 10.85
N ASN A 36 16.74 -5.41 10.23
CA ASN A 36 16.89 -4.56 9.04
C ASN A 36 15.95 -5.00 7.89
N PRO A 37 14.90 -4.22 7.55
CA PRO A 37 13.80 -4.68 6.72
C PRO A 37 14.15 -4.95 5.24
N SER A 38 15.29 -4.45 4.75
CA SER A 38 15.76 -4.65 3.37
C SER A 38 16.62 -5.91 3.18
N GLN A 39 16.87 -6.66 4.25
CA GLN A 39 17.69 -7.86 4.22
C GLN A 39 16.90 -9.05 4.75
N THR A 40 17.05 -10.20 4.09
CA THR A 40 16.52 -11.48 4.59
C THR A 40 17.09 -11.76 5.98
N VAL A 41 16.37 -12.50 6.81
CA VAL A 41 16.88 -12.93 8.13
C VAL A 41 18.24 -13.63 7.95
N GLY A 42 18.37 -14.47 6.91
CA GLY A 42 19.64 -15.08 6.54
C GLY A 42 20.74 -14.09 6.18
N ALA A 43 20.46 -13.08 5.35
CA ALA A 43 21.43 -12.07 4.93
C ALA A 43 21.91 -11.21 6.11
N GLN A 44 21.02 -10.89 7.06
CA GLN A 44 21.37 -10.17 8.28
C GLN A 44 22.29 -11.00 9.18
N ILE A 45 21.96 -12.27 9.39
CA ILE A 45 22.80 -13.19 10.15
C ILE A 45 24.17 -13.34 9.46
N MET A 46 24.20 -13.52 8.14
CA MET A 46 25.43 -13.62 7.35
C MET A 46 26.30 -12.39 7.46
N ARG A 47 25.71 -11.19 7.43
CA ARG A 47 26.41 -9.91 7.60
C ARG A 47 27.05 -9.80 8.97
N VAL A 48 26.32 -10.18 10.02
CA VAL A 48 26.82 -10.20 11.41
C VAL A 48 27.96 -11.19 11.57
N LEU A 49 27.81 -12.42 11.05
CA LEU A 49 28.89 -13.42 11.05
C LEU A 49 30.14 -12.89 10.34
N GLY A 50 29.97 -12.20 9.21
CA GLY A 50 31.07 -11.55 8.50
C GLY A 50 31.76 -10.43 9.30
N MET A 51 30.98 -9.58 9.97
CA MET A 51 31.49 -8.47 10.78
C MET A 51 32.32 -8.95 11.99
N PHE A 52 31.91 -10.05 12.61
CA PHE A 52 32.61 -10.65 13.76
C PHE A 52 33.69 -11.67 13.36
N GLY A 53 33.97 -11.83 12.06
CA GLY A 53 34.95 -12.81 11.58
C GLY A 53 34.56 -14.26 11.88
N VAL A 54 33.28 -14.53 12.15
CA VAL A 54 32.78 -15.87 12.45
C VAL A 54 32.54 -16.63 11.15
N GLY A 55 33.35 -17.64 10.93
CA GLY A 55 33.23 -18.61 9.83
C GLY A 55 34.16 -18.34 8.65
N ASP A 56 34.75 -19.42 8.16
CA ASP A 56 35.81 -19.43 7.15
C ASP A 56 35.23 -19.35 5.74
N GLY A 57 34.91 -18.13 5.31
CA GLY A 57 34.36 -17.83 3.99
C GLY A 57 32.85 -18.00 3.90
N GLN A 58 32.31 -17.80 2.68
CA GLN A 58 30.86 -17.73 2.44
C GLN A 58 30.13 -19.05 2.75
N ALA A 59 30.74 -20.19 2.44
CA ALA A 59 30.11 -21.51 2.65
C ALA A 59 29.94 -21.84 4.14
N ASP A 60 30.98 -21.64 4.95
CA ASP A 60 30.92 -21.87 6.40
C ASP A 60 29.97 -20.89 7.08
N ARG A 61 30.00 -19.61 6.70
CA ARG A 61 29.03 -18.62 7.20
C ARG A 61 27.60 -19.03 6.89
N ARG A 62 27.33 -19.53 5.68
CA ARG A 62 25.99 -20.01 5.28
C ARG A 62 25.56 -21.20 6.13
N ALA A 63 26.44 -22.16 6.37
CA ALA A 63 26.15 -23.30 7.24
C ALA A 63 25.82 -22.87 8.67
N ARG A 64 26.60 -21.94 9.23
CA ARG A 64 26.37 -21.37 10.57
C ARG A 64 25.08 -20.57 10.65
N MET A 65 24.75 -19.79 9.63
CA MET A 65 23.47 -19.08 9.54
C MET A 65 22.29 -20.06 9.55
N LEU A 66 22.36 -21.15 8.78
CA LEU A 66 21.31 -22.18 8.78
C LEU A 66 21.18 -22.86 10.14
N ALA A 67 22.30 -23.16 10.81
CA ALA A 67 22.30 -23.72 12.16
C ALA A 67 21.70 -22.75 13.21
N LEU A 68 21.94 -21.44 13.06
CA LEU A 68 21.32 -20.42 13.91
C LEU A 68 19.81 -20.37 13.71
N LEU A 69 19.32 -20.43 12.47
CA LEU A 69 17.88 -20.52 12.18
C LEU A 69 17.25 -21.76 12.84
N ASP A 70 17.88 -22.93 12.71
CA ASP A 70 17.39 -24.16 13.33
C ASP A 70 17.33 -24.04 14.87
N THR A 71 18.36 -23.40 15.47
CA THR A 71 18.47 -23.20 16.93
C THR A 71 17.31 -22.37 17.49
N VAL A 72 16.93 -21.30 16.78
CA VAL A 72 15.80 -20.43 17.16
C VAL A 72 14.46 -20.93 16.62
N LYS A 73 14.42 -22.14 16.04
CA LYS A 73 13.23 -22.76 15.43
C LYS A 73 12.62 -21.94 14.30
N LEU A 74 13.45 -21.16 13.59
CA LEU A 74 13.05 -20.48 12.36
C LEU A 74 13.28 -21.41 11.15
N PRO A 75 12.29 -21.56 10.26
CA PRO A 75 12.45 -22.40 9.07
C PRO A 75 13.58 -21.91 8.16
N ARG A 76 14.37 -22.84 7.59
CA ARG A 76 15.46 -22.51 6.66
C ARG A 76 15.03 -21.74 5.41
N ALA A 77 13.74 -21.75 5.08
CA ALA A 77 13.17 -20.97 3.98
C ALA A 77 13.38 -19.45 4.14
N PHE A 78 13.54 -18.95 5.37
CA PHE A 78 13.84 -17.55 5.69
C PHE A 78 15.29 -17.12 5.37
N ALA A 79 16.13 -18.03 4.89
CA ALA A 79 17.47 -17.71 4.41
C ALA A 79 17.50 -17.11 3.00
N GLY A 80 16.42 -17.27 2.20
CA GLY A 80 16.33 -16.82 0.82
C GLY A 80 15.76 -15.40 0.67
N ASN A 81 15.83 -14.86 -0.55
CA ASN A 81 15.27 -13.54 -0.88
C ASN A 81 13.74 -13.59 -0.95
N PRO A 82 13.03 -12.62 -0.36
CA PRO A 82 11.57 -12.56 -0.44
C PRO A 82 11.12 -12.22 -1.86
N ARG A 83 10.02 -12.85 -2.30
CA ARG A 83 9.35 -12.52 -3.56
C ARG A 83 8.43 -11.32 -3.42
N VAL A 84 7.95 -11.05 -2.21
CA VAL A 84 7.08 -9.91 -1.88
C VAL A 84 7.62 -9.19 -0.65
N VAL A 85 7.69 -7.87 -0.71
CA VAL A 85 7.91 -7.00 0.45
C VAL A 85 6.65 -6.17 0.68
N VAL A 86 6.13 -6.19 1.90
CA VAL A 86 5.04 -5.31 2.36
C VAL A 86 5.67 -4.22 3.21
N ALA A 87 5.59 -2.97 2.77
CA ALA A 87 6.13 -1.82 3.47
C ALA A 87 5.00 -0.95 4.01
N ASP A 88 4.82 -0.96 5.33
CA ASP A 88 3.77 -0.24 6.04
C ASP A 88 4.29 1.08 6.59
N GLU A 89 3.88 2.17 5.94
CA GLU A 89 4.40 3.54 6.08
C GLU A 89 5.91 3.62 6.39
N PRO A 90 6.76 3.12 5.50
CA PRO A 90 8.19 2.91 5.78
C PRO A 90 8.99 4.20 6.02
N VAL A 91 8.39 5.36 5.76
CA VAL A 91 9.06 6.67 5.73
C VAL A 91 8.30 7.76 6.50
N SER A 92 7.15 7.46 7.13
CA SER A 92 6.30 8.50 7.74
C SER A 92 6.94 9.20 8.94
N ALA A 93 7.89 8.56 9.62
CA ALA A 93 8.64 9.14 10.74
C ALA A 93 9.87 9.98 10.32
N LEU A 94 10.17 10.07 9.02
CA LEU A 94 11.39 10.72 8.51
C LEU A 94 11.09 12.13 7.99
N ASP A 95 12.11 13.00 7.98
CA ASP A 95 12.00 14.29 7.31
C ASP A 95 11.94 14.14 5.78
N VAL A 96 11.36 15.12 5.09
CA VAL A 96 11.09 15.07 3.63
C VAL A 96 12.34 14.75 2.81
N SER A 97 13.52 15.22 3.22
CA SER A 97 14.75 14.98 2.47
C SER A 97 15.24 13.53 2.62
N VAL A 98 15.15 12.98 3.84
CA VAL A 98 15.48 11.57 4.11
C VAL A 98 14.43 10.63 3.53
N GLN A 99 13.15 11.01 3.54
CA GLN A 99 12.09 10.23 2.88
C GLN A 99 12.41 9.99 1.40
N ALA A 100 12.84 11.03 0.67
CA ALA A 100 13.22 10.90 -0.74
C ALA A 100 14.39 9.92 -0.93
N ALA A 101 15.45 10.05 -0.13
CA ALA A 101 16.61 9.16 -0.21
C ALA A 101 16.27 7.68 0.10
N VAL A 102 15.45 7.45 1.14
CA VAL A 102 15.00 6.10 1.50
C VAL A 102 14.07 5.52 0.42
N THR A 103 13.19 6.35 -0.15
CA THR A 103 12.28 5.96 -1.23
C THR A 103 13.07 5.53 -2.47
N ASP A 104 14.08 6.30 -2.89
CA ASP A 104 14.93 5.95 -4.03
C ASP A 104 15.72 4.65 -3.79
N LEU A 105 16.25 4.46 -2.58
CA LEU A 105 16.93 3.21 -2.21
C LEU A 105 15.98 2.01 -2.26
N LEU A 106 14.74 2.15 -1.77
CA LEU A 106 13.74 1.08 -1.83
C LEU A 106 13.41 0.71 -3.28
N MET A 107 13.33 1.69 -4.19
CA MET A 107 13.15 1.43 -5.63
C MET A 107 14.35 0.73 -6.26
N GLU A 108 15.57 1.11 -5.89
CA GLU A 108 16.79 0.46 -6.39
C GLU A 108 16.82 -1.01 -5.94
N ILE A 109 16.59 -1.28 -4.65
CA ILE A 109 16.51 -2.62 -4.09
C ILE A 109 15.41 -3.45 -4.77
N GLN A 110 14.25 -2.85 -5.02
CA GLN A 110 13.13 -3.49 -5.72
C GLN A 110 13.55 -3.97 -7.12
N ARG A 111 14.22 -3.11 -7.88
CA ARG A 111 14.67 -3.39 -9.25
C ARG A 111 15.74 -4.47 -9.28
N ASP A 112 16.73 -4.36 -8.40
CA ASP A 112 17.87 -5.29 -8.32
C ASP A 112 17.42 -6.67 -7.86
N SER A 113 16.52 -6.72 -6.88
CA SER A 113 16.03 -7.96 -6.28
C SER A 113 14.88 -8.60 -7.09
N ARG A 114 14.30 -7.86 -8.05
CA ARG A 114 13.08 -8.23 -8.80
C ARG A 114 11.95 -8.68 -7.87
N THR A 115 11.79 -7.95 -6.78
CA THR A 115 10.81 -8.25 -5.72
C THR A 115 9.53 -7.46 -5.95
N THR A 116 8.37 -8.08 -5.78
CA THR A 116 7.10 -7.34 -5.78
C THR A 116 7.00 -6.53 -4.49
N MET A 117 6.65 -5.25 -4.58
CA MET A 117 6.45 -4.42 -3.39
C MET A 117 5.00 -3.98 -3.25
N LEU A 118 4.46 -4.14 -2.04
CA LEU A 118 3.21 -3.55 -1.59
C LEU A 118 3.54 -2.42 -0.62
N PHE A 119 3.31 -1.18 -1.02
CA PHE A 119 3.47 -0.01 -0.16
C PHE A 119 2.12 0.40 0.43
N ILE A 120 2.10 0.65 1.73
CA ILE A 120 0.97 1.23 2.44
C ILE A 120 1.43 2.60 2.93
N SER A 121 0.70 3.65 2.55
CA SER A 121 1.01 5.03 2.93
C SER A 121 -0.25 5.88 2.90
N HIS A 122 -0.30 6.87 3.78
CA HIS A 122 -1.28 7.95 3.71
C HIS A 122 -0.78 9.16 2.89
N ASP A 123 0.51 9.20 2.53
CA ASP A 123 1.07 10.26 1.67
C ASP A 123 0.92 9.90 0.19
N LEU A 124 -0.01 10.60 -0.47
CA LEU A 124 -0.30 10.42 -1.89
C LEU A 124 0.86 10.84 -2.81
N SER A 125 1.77 11.71 -2.35
CA SER A 125 2.95 12.12 -3.14
C SER A 125 3.89 10.93 -3.32
N ILE A 126 4.13 10.20 -2.24
CA ILE A 126 4.98 8.99 -2.23
C ILE A 126 4.31 7.87 -3.00
N VAL A 127 3.00 7.65 -2.79
CA VAL A 127 2.22 6.64 -3.52
C VAL A 127 2.28 6.89 -5.03
N ARG A 128 2.13 8.15 -5.47
CA ARG A 128 2.21 8.53 -6.89
C ARG A 128 3.56 8.22 -7.51
N TYR A 129 4.64 8.41 -6.76
CA TYR A 129 6.01 8.21 -7.26
C TYR A 129 6.40 6.73 -7.31
N LEU A 130 6.02 5.96 -6.28
CA LEU A 130 6.48 4.58 -6.10
C LEU A 130 5.64 3.52 -6.82
N SER A 131 4.35 3.78 -7.01
CA SER A 131 3.39 2.72 -7.34
C SER A 131 3.10 2.65 -8.83
N ASP A 132 3.03 1.43 -9.39
CA ASP A 132 2.45 1.20 -10.72
C ASP A 132 0.91 1.17 -10.66
N ARG A 133 0.38 0.69 -9.54
CA ARG A 133 -1.05 0.52 -9.27
C ARG A 133 -1.38 1.00 -7.86
N VAL A 134 -2.54 1.61 -7.71
CA VAL A 134 -3.01 2.16 -6.44
C VAL A 134 -4.34 1.52 -6.06
N VAL A 135 -4.49 1.26 -4.76
CA VAL A 135 -5.72 0.78 -4.14
C VAL A 135 -6.04 1.75 -3.00
N VAL A 136 -7.20 2.39 -3.08
CA VAL A 136 -7.69 3.31 -2.04
C VAL A 136 -8.69 2.57 -1.17
N MET A 137 -8.49 2.63 0.14
CA MET A 137 -9.33 1.97 1.12
C MET A 137 -9.99 2.99 2.06
N TYR A 138 -11.23 2.71 2.46
CA TYR A 138 -11.95 3.45 3.48
C TYR A 138 -12.74 2.49 4.36
N LEU A 139 -12.52 2.54 5.68
CA LEU A 139 -13.14 1.64 6.68
C LEU A 139 -13.09 0.15 6.27
N GLY A 140 -11.93 -0.32 5.80
CA GLY A 140 -11.73 -1.72 5.38
C GLY A 140 -12.29 -2.08 4.01
N HIS A 141 -12.95 -1.15 3.30
CA HIS A 141 -13.45 -1.37 1.95
C HIS A 141 -12.53 -0.76 0.90
N ILE A 142 -12.23 -1.52 -0.16
CA ILE A 142 -11.63 -0.95 -1.37
C ILE A 142 -12.69 -0.09 -2.05
N VAL A 143 -12.45 1.22 -2.08
CA VAL A 143 -13.36 2.20 -2.69
C VAL A 143 -12.94 2.57 -4.10
N GLU A 144 -11.64 2.47 -4.41
CA GLU A 144 -11.10 2.75 -5.73
C GLU A 144 -9.81 1.95 -5.98
N GLN A 145 -9.57 1.57 -7.22
CA GLN A 145 -8.32 0.91 -7.62
C GLN A 145 -8.06 1.05 -9.13
N GLY A 146 -6.80 1.25 -9.52
CA GLY A 146 -6.42 1.43 -10.93
C GLY A 146 -4.91 1.51 -11.10
N ALA A 147 -4.47 1.77 -12.33
CA ALA A 147 -3.12 2.29 -12.55
C ALA A 147 -2.98 3.65 -11.85
N THR A 148 -1.76 4.02 -11.46
CA THR A 148 -1.51 5.26 -10.72
C THR A 148 -2.07 6.48 -11.45
N GLU A 149 -1.85 6.61 -12.76
CA GLU A 149 -2.40 7.73 -13.54
C GLU A 149 -3.93 7.82 -13.48
N GLN A 150 -4.62 6.67 -13.46
CA GLN A 150 -6.09 6.62 -13.41
C GLN A 150 -6.65 7.04 -12.06
N VAL A 151 -5.98 6.70 -10.95
CA VAL A 151 -6.44 7.07 -9.60
C VAL A 151 -6.19 8.55 -9.30
N PHE A 152 -5.19 9.15 -9.96
CA PHE A 152 -4.84 10.57 -9.79
C PHE A 152 -5.54 11.49 -10.82
N GLN A 153 -6.33 10.95 -11.75
CA GLN A 153 -7.12 11.70 -12.74
C GLN A 153 -8.62 11.35 -12.64
N PRO A 154 -9.54 12.26 -12.99
CA PRO A 154 -10.95 11.95 -12.97
C PRO A 154 -11.27 10.85 -14.01
N PRO A 155 -12.32 10.04 -13.78
CA PRO A 155 -13.28 10.13 -12.68
C PRO A 155 -12.79 9.51 -11.37
N TYR A 156 -13.14 10.12 -10.23
CA TYR A 156 -12.73 9.66 -8.90
C TYR A 156 -13.87 9.01 -8.11
N HIS A 157 -13.54 8.17 -7.13
CA HIS A 157 -14.42 7.99 -5.98
C HIS A 157 -14.41 9.29 -5.13
N PRO A 158 -15.55 9.77 -4.59
CA PRO A 158 -15.60 11.04 -3.84
C PRO A 158 -14.63 11.12 -2.63
N TYR A 159 -14.29 9.98 -2.03
CA TYR A 159 -13.25 9.91 -1.01
C TYR A 159 -11.85 10.16 -1.57
N THR A 160 -11.49 9.53 -2.70
CA THR A 160 -10.21 9.75 -3.38
C THR A 160 -10.08 11.20 -3.85
N GLU A 161 -11.18 11.76 -4.39
CA GLU A 161 -11.26 13.18 -4.74
C GLU A 161 -10.91 14.08 -3.56
N ALA A 162 -11.50 13.81 -2.38
CA ALA A 162 -11.21 14.56 -1.16
C ALA A 162 -9.78 14.37 -0.66
N LEU A 163 -9.22 13.15 -0.71
CA LEU A 163 -7.82 12.90 -0.35
C LEU A 163 -6.85 13.68 -1.24
N LEU A 164 -7.06 13.64 -2.56
CA LEU A 164 -6.25 14.38 -3.53
C LEU A 164 -6.34 15.89 -3.33
N SER A 165 -7.51 16.40 -2.94
CA SER A 165 -7.72 17.82 -2.61
C SER A 165 -6.90 18.29 -1.41
N ALA A 166 -6.60 17.38 -0.48
CA ALA A 166 -5.87 17.66 0.75
C ALA A 166 -4.36 17.39 0.63
N ALA A 167 -3.94 16.60 -0.37
CA ALA A 167 -2.53 16.28 -0.58
C ALA A 167 -1.70 17.54 -0.86
N PRO A 168 -0.51 17.72 -0.24
CA PRO A 168 0.36 18.86 -0.49
C PRO A 168 0.89 18.85 -1.93
N VAL A 169 1.07 20.02 -2.54
CA VAL A 169 1.79 20.22 -3.81
C VAL A 169 2.79 21.33 -3.57
N ALA A 170 4.04 21.05 -3.92
CA ALA A 170 5.17 21.94 -3.68
C ALA A 170 5.13 23.21 -4.52
N ASP A 171 4.50 23.15 -5.69
CA ASP A 171 4.36 24.27 -6.61
C ASP A 171 3.21 25.21 -6.18
N THR A 172 3.55 26.45 -5.88
CA THR A 172 2.61 27.51 -5.44
C THR A 172 1.79 28.10 -6.59
N SER A 173 2.15 27.83 -7.84
CA SER A 173 1.36 28.25 -9.02
C SER A 173 0.11 27.38 -9.22
N VAL A 174 0.05 26.20 -8.59
CA VAL A 174 -1.03 25.24 -8.78
C VAL A 174 -2.28 25.66 -7.99
N VAL A 175 -3.37 25.95 -8.70
CA VAL A 175 -4.68 26.21 -8.11
C VAL A 175 -5.37 24.90 -7.78
N ARG A 176 -5.83 24.73 -6.53
CA ARG A 176 -6.54 23.53 -6.07
C ARG A 176 -7.95 23.85 -5.61
N GLN A 177 -8.86 22.93 -5.93
CA GLN A 177 -10.16 22.88 -5.27
C GLN A 177 -9.97 22.18 -3.93
N ARG A 178 -10.19 22.89 -2.81
CA ARG A 178 -10.09 22.31 -1.48
C ARG A 178 -11.43 21.75 -1.06
N ILE A 179 -11.50 20.44 -0.81
CA ILE A 179 -12.69 19.78 -0.28
C ILE A 179 -12.50 19.60 1.23
N VAL A 180 -13.38 20.18 2.03
CA VAL A 180 -13.40 19.98 3.47
C VAL A 180 -14.44 18.92 3.79
N LEU A 181 -14.00 17.79 4.33
CA LEU A 181 -14.91 16.72 4.74
C LEU A 181 -15.49 17.02 6.12
N GLU A 182 -16.80 17.17 6.19
CA GLU A 182 -17.54 17.36 7.44
C GLU A 182 -17.85 16.03 8.14
N GLY A 183 -18.20 16.11 9.43
CA GLY A 183 -18.57 14.96 10.25
C GLY A 183 -17.39 14.13 10.78
N GLU A 184 -17.68 13.29 11.77
CA GLU A 184 -16.72 12.37 12.37
C GLU A 184 -16.52 11.09 11.54
N ILE A 185 -15.37 10.45 11.70
CA ILE A 185 -15.07 9.17 11.05
C ILE A 185 -15.87 8.07 11.77
N PRO A 186 -16.73 7.30 11.05
CA PRO A 186 -17.45 6.18 11.65
C PRO A 186 -16.50 5.09 12.16
N SER A 187 -16.96 4.30 13.13
CA SER A 187 -16.19 3.14 13.61
C SER A 187 -16.04 2.09 12.52
N ALA A 188 -14.82 1.59 12.34
CA ALA A 188 -14.55 0.46 11.45
C ALA A 188 -15.18 -0.86 11.94
N MET A 189 -15.49 -0.97 13.24
CA MET A 189 -16.16 -2.15 13.80
C MET A 189 -17.65 -2.20 13.47
N ASN A 190 -18.29 -1.02 13.35
CA ASN A 190 -19.71 -0.87 13.05
C ASN A 190 -19.87 0.14 11.90
N PRO A 191 -19.47 -0.24 10.67
CA PRO A 191 -19.58 0.66 9.52
C PRO A 191 -21.05 0.91 9.16
N PRO A 192 -21.36 2.03 8.48
CA PRO A 192 -22.68 2.27 7.93
C PRO A 192 -23.15 1.09 7.03
N PRO A 193 -24.45 0.73 7.04
CA PRO A 193 -24.94 -0.46 6.33
C PRO A 193 -24.86 -0.33 4.80
N GLY A 194 -24.92 0.90 4.28
CA GLY A 194 -24.77 1.19 2.84
C GLY A 194 -23.34 1.47 2.41
N CYS A 195 -23.13 2.58 1.72
CA CYS A 195 -21.81 3.10 1.38
C CYS A 195 -21.07 3.52 2.66
N PRO A 196 -19.86 2.98 2.94
CA PRO A 196 -19.11 3.31 4.15
C PRO A 196 -18.80 4.80 4.28
N PHE A 197 -18.64 5.50 3.15
CA PHE A 197 -18.31 6.93 3.10
C PHE A 197 -19.53 7.86 3.12
N GLN A 198 -20.76 7.33 3.18
CA GLN A 198 -21.98 8.12 2.97
C GLN A 198 -22.14 9.30 3.94
N THR A 199 -21.70 9.15 5.19
CA THR A 199 -21.83 10.19 6.23
C THR A 199 -20.97 11.43 5.99
N ARG A 200 -19.95 11.32 5.12
CA ARG A 200 -18.98 12.39 4.82
C ARG A 200 -18.87 12.71 3.34
N CYS A 201 -19.66 12.04 2.50
CA CYS A 201 -19.54 12.16 1.05
C CYS A 201 -20.14 13.48 0.54
N PRO A 202 -19.33 14.40 -0.04
CA PRO A 202 -19.84 15.69 -0.53
C PRO A 202 -20.77 15.52 -1.74
N ARG A 203 -20.66 14.41 -2.47
CA ARG A 203 -21.46 14.10 -3.66
C ARG A 203 -22.68 13.23 -3.37
N LYS A 204 -23.03 12.98 -2.10
CA LYS A 204 -24.17 12.14 -1.71
C LYS A 204 -25.49 12.61 -2.33
N GLY A 205 -25.72 13.92 -2.36
CA GLY A 205 -26.94 14.51 -2.95
C GLY A 205 -27.09 14.32 -4.47
N ALA A 206 -26.01 13.93 -5.17
CA ALA A 206 -26.06 13.59 -6.59
C ALA A 206 -26.47 12.13 -6.85
N VAL A 207 -26.63 11.32 -5.80
CA VAL A 207 -27.14 9.95 -5.89
C VAL A 207 -28.65 9.96 -5.66
N ALA A 208 -29.39 9.29 -6.53
CA ALA A 208 -30.85 9.22 -6.41
C ALA A 208 -31.29 8.39 -5.19
N GLY A 209 -32.17 8.96 -4.38
CA GLY A 209 -32.77 8.31 -3.20
C GLY A 209 -31.79 8.12 -2.05
N ASP A 210 -32.01 7.07 -1.26
CA ASP A 210 -31.28 6.72 -0.04
C ASP A 210 -30.31 5.54 -0.24
N ARG A 211 -29.89 5.30 -1.49
CA ARG A 211 -29.06 4.14 -1.86
C ARG A 211 -27.71 4.13 -1.15
N CYS A 212 -27.14 5.30 -0.87
CA CYS A 212 -25.89 5.41 -0.13
C CYS A 212 -26.03 4.98 1.32
N GLU A 213 -27.21 5.09 1.91
CA GLU A 213 -27.50 4.72 3.29
C GLU A 213 -27.89 3.26 3.42
N THR A 214 -28.62 2.74 2.43
CA THR A 214 -29.27 1.42 2.53
C THR A 214 -28.54 0.32 1.76
N GLN A 215 -27.69 0.65 0.78
CA GLN A 215 -27.08 -0.33 -0.11
C GLN A 215 -25.58 -0.13 -0.26
N LEU A 216 -24.80 -1.18 -0.03
CA LEU A 216 -23.39 -1.19 -0.36
C LEU A 216 -23.21 -1.06 -1.88
N PRO A 217 -22.45 -0.07 -2.39
CA PRO A 217 -22.26 0.08 -3.83
C PRO A 217 -21.54 -1.15 -4.40
N PRO A 218 -21.91 -1.60 -5.60
CA PRO A 218 -21.12 -2.62 -6.30
C PRO A 218 -19.77 -2.03 -6.73
N MET A 219 -18.76 -2.90 -6.86
CA MET A 219 -17.50 -2.53 -7.51
C MET A 219 -17.75 -2.43 -9.02
N ARG A 220 -17.73 -1.21 -9.56
CA ARG A 220 -17.92 -0.93 -10.98
C ARG A 220 -16.57 -0.89 -11.69
N ALA A 221 -16.51 -1.48 -12.88
CA ALA A 221 -15.35 -1.38 -13.76
C ALA A 221 -15.55 -0.25 -14.76
N LEU A 222 -14.58 0.65 -14.81
CA LEU A 222 -14.43 1.66 -15.85
C LEU A 222 -13.41 1.18 -16.91
N ALA A 223 -13.12 2.05 -17.87
CA ALA A 223 -12.12 1.80 -18.89
C ALA A 223 -10.73 1.51 -18.31
N GLY A 224 -9.94 0.70 -19.01
CA GLY A 224 -8.53 0.44 -18.65
C GLY A 224 -8.33 -0.26 -17.31
N GLY A 225 -9.33 -0.96 -16.77
CA GLY A 225 -9.21 -1.72 -15.52
C GLY A 225 -9.31 -0.89 -14.23
N HIS A 226 -9.64 0.39 -14.34
CA HIS A 226 -9.99 1.26 -13.21
C HIS A 226 -11.31 0.80 -12.61
N ARG A 227 -11.42 0.72 -11.29
CA ARG A 227 -12.62 0.26 -10.59
C ARG A 227 -12.93 1.16 -9.41
N LEU A 228 -14.22 1.42 -9.21
CA LEU A 228 -14.72 2.26 -8.12
C LEU A 228 -15.98 1.66 -7.49
N ARG A 229 -16.12 1.85 -6.18
CA ARG A 229 -17.27 1.40 -5.41
C ARG A 229 -18.18 2.59 -5.09
N CYS A 230 -18.97 3.02 -6.08
CA CYS A 230 -19.83 4.21 -5.95
C CYS A 230 -21.16 4.09 -6.70
N HIS A 231 -22.21 4.70 -6.15
CA HIS A 231 -23.55 4.79 -6.77
C HIS A 231 -23.72 5.97 -7.75
N LEU A 232 -22.73 6.87 -7.87
CA LEU A 232 -22.79 8.00 -8.83
C LEU A 232 -23.03 7.50 -10.26
N SER A 233 -23.86 8.19 -11.04
CA SER A 233 -24.08 7.81 -12.44
C SER A 233 -22.82 8.01 -13.29
N ASP A 234 -22.72 7.34 -14.45
CA ASP A 234 -21.61 7.57 -15.39
C ASP A 234 -21.55 9.04 -15.85
N ALA A 235 -22.70 9.70 -16.01
CA ALA A 235 -22.77 11.12 -16.33
C ALA A 235 -22.15 11.99 -15.23
N ALA A 236 -22.49 11.73 -13.96
CA ALA A 236 -21.93 12.48 -12.83
C ALA A 236 -20.42 12.26 -12.66
N LEU A 237 -19.91 11.06 -13.01
CA LEU A 237 -18.49 10.78 -13.04
C LEU A 237 -17.77 11.51 -14.19
N ALA A 238 -18.40 11.58 -15.37
CA ALA A 238 -17.83 12.26 -16.53
C ALA A 238 -17.72 13.79 -16.37
N GLU A 239 -18.52 14.39 -15.48
CA GLU A 239 -18.46 15.81 -15.15
C GLU A 239 -17.34 16.18 -14.16
N MET A 240 -16.62 15.21 -13.60
CA MET A 240 -15.55 15.48 -12.65
C MET A 240 -14.35 16.15 -13.33
N THR A 241 -13.83 17.19 -12.69
CA THR A 241 -12.63 17.89 -13.12
C THR A 241 -11.43 17.48 -12.27
N PRO A 242 -10.19 17.58 -12.80
CA PRO A 242 -8.99 17.32 -12.00
C PRO A 242 -8.93 18.23 -10.77
N VAL A 243 -8.67 17.64 -9.61
CA VAL A 243 -8.56 18.36 -8.32
C VAL A 243 -7.30 19.23 -8.27
N VAL A 244 -6.27 18.79 -9.01
CA VAL A 244 -4.99 19.47 -9.19
C VAL A 244 -4.84 19.78 -10.68
N ALA A 245 -4.87 21.06 -11.04
CA ALA A 245 -4.63 21.52 -12.40
C ALA A 245 -3.39 22.44 -12.43
N ALA A 246 -2.54 22.29 -13.43
CA ALA A 246 -1.47 23.26 -13.69
C ALA A 246 -2.11 24.64 -13.96
N ALA A 247 -1.52 25.70 -13.40
CA ALA A 247 -1.92 27.05 -13.80
C ALA A 247 -1.72 27.20 -15.32
N ARG A 248 -2.76 27.71 -15.98
CA ARG A 248 -2.69 28.12 -17.40
C ARG A 248 -1.88 29.40 -17.53
#